data_AF-A0A523TX37-F1
#
_entry.id   AF-A0A523TX37-F1
#
_cell.length_a   1.000
_cell.length_b   1.000
_cell.length_c   1.000
_cell.angle_alpha   90.00
_cell.angle_beta   90.00
_cell.angle_gamma   90.00
#
_symmetry.space_group_name_H-M   'P 1'
#
loop_
_entity.id
_entity.type
_entity.pdbx_description
1 polymer ?
#
loop_
_entity_poly.entity_id
_entity_poly.type
_entity_poly.pdbx_seq_one_letter_code
_entity_poly.pdbx_strand_id
1 'polypeptide(L)'
;MVNSNMAEKGKTGHRQRLRDCFLTGNAESCSDEMLLELLLTFTIGRKDVLPLAQELIRVFGSLSQTLSASHDELRKVKGIGQSSTVLFKVVDFIRSGTTSTITRPSLPKKVAGTTQQKLFENLPDEQTPDQSSSNTMNKKPVKSKKPSVSDKQPVTKDGAPTASIVADIPPAPPRSSRSSKKQLAAQKRTRRKFQVSSGYLLEFDQLARILHFLLEHRDAKKISRKALQEDTGLADRQVAALVSMGTAIGLIRPAVQILTPVGLLLVEHDMFMEKKGSLEWCHYAGAGDSRNLIWFEIFNHLLVETASMTQNEWNGYLRNRFSGQYTDGTIRKHVPKEVRFVVDAYLNRNLRKLELLHRSPDERLYRRRYTNFVPLVLSAMIYNFCATKDTHLSQVGEMAVMPGSPAMIFGLDAASFRQQIEALHDRGWLRYETTHNLDQIRLKPDFSALEFLTAYFEDREPRENSKPSPGGTFV
;
A
#
# COMPACT_ATOMS: atom_id res chain seq x y z
N MET A 1 -26.49 -44.43 -13.05
CA MET A 1 -27.27 -43.20 -13.27
C MET A 1 -26.32 -42.02 -13.09
N VAL A 2 -26.04 -41.30 -14.17
CA VAL A 2 -25.12 -40.14 -14.19
C VAL A 2 -25.89 -38.94 -13.65
N ASN A 3 -25.44 -38.34 -12.55
CA ASN A 3 -26.06 -37.13 -12.01
C ASN A 3 -25.64 -35.91 -12.84
N SER A 4 -26.46 -35.60 -13.85
CA SER A 4 -26.43 -34.42 -14.72
C SER A 4 -26.78 -33.11 -14.00
N ASN A 5 -26.15 -32.79 -12.86
CA ASN A 5 -26.48 -31.59 -12.08
C ASN A 5 -25.59 -30.36 -12.37
N MET A 6 -24.72 -30.45 -13.38
CA MET A 6 -23.81 -29.36 -13.77
C MET A 6 -24.17 -28.73 -15.13
N ALA A 7 -25.10 -29.34 -15.88
CA ALA A 7 -25.41 -28.97 -17.26
C ALA A 7 -26.45 -27.85 -17.42
N GLU A 8 -27.24 -27.52 -16.40
CA GLU A 8 -28.25 -26.45 -16.49
C GLU A 8 -28.01 -25.35 -15.46
N LYS A 9 -27.22 -24.33 -15.84
CA LYS A 9 -27.32 -22.93 -15.35
C LYS A 9 -26.21 -22.06 -15.96
N GLY A 10 -26.57 -21.27 -16.97
CA GLY A 10 -25.91 -20.03 -17.43
C GLY A 10 -24.39 -20.07 -17.69
N LYS A 11 -23.95 -19.61 -18.87
CA LYS A 11 -22.52 -19.40 -19.20
C LYS A 11 -21.79 -18.48 -18.20
N THR A 12 -22.54 -17.66 -17.46
CA THR A 12 -22.04 -16.76 -16.43
C THR A 12 -21.70 -17.53 -15.15
N GLY A 13 -20.43 -17.55 -14.77
CA GLY A 13 -19.97 -18.15 -13.51
C GLY A 13 -19.41 -19.57 -13.60
N HIS A 14 -19.43 -20.23 -14.77
CA HIS A 14 -18.87 -21.58 -14.95
C HIS A 14 -17.40 -21.69 -14.50
N ARG A 15 -16.57 -20.72 -14.92
CA ARG A 15 -15.14 -20.66 -14.53
C ARG A 15 -14.93 -20.45 -13.04
N GLN A 16 -15.87 -19.79 -12.36
CA GLN A 16 -15.81 -19.62 -10.91
C GLN A 16 -16.15 -20.95 -10.23
N ARG A 17 -17.21 -21.62 -10.67
CA ARG A 17 -17.61 -22.94 -10.16
C ARG A 17 -16.50 -24.00 -10.32
N LEU A 18 -15.79 -24.02 -11.46
CA LEU A 18 -14.64 -24.92 -11.65
C LEU A 18 -13.52 -24.69 -10.64
N ARG A 19 -13.21 -23.42 -10.32
CA ARG A 19 -12.19 -23.08 -9.31
C ARG A 19 -12.65 -23.45 -7.91
N ASP A 20 -13.89 -23.13 -7.58
CA ASP A 20 -14.47 -23.44 -6.28
C ASP A 20 -14.52 -24.95 -6.06
N CYS A 21 -14.92 -25.75 -7.07
CA CYS A 21 -14.88 -27.21 -7.04
C CYS A 21 -13.46 -27.77 -6.83
N PHE A 22 -12.45 -27.21 -7.50
CA PHE A 22 -11.06 -27.64 -7.31
C PHE A 22 -10.56 -27.32 -5.88
N LEU A 23 -10.94 -26.16 -5.33
CA LEU A 23 -10.52 -25.72 -3.99
C LEU A 23 -11.20 -26.48 -2.86
N THR A 24 -12.43 -26.97 -3.06
CA THR A 24 -13.17 -27.72 -2.04
C THR A 24 -12.73 -29.19 -1.91
N GLY A 25 -11.91 -29.71 -2.84
CA GLY A 25 -11.25 -31.02 -2.70
C GLY A 25 -12.17 -32.24 -2.80
N ASN A 26 -13.36 -32.09 -3.38
CA ASN A 26 -14.27 -33.22 -3.60
C ASN A 26 -13.67 -34.22 -4.62
N ALA A 27 -13.34 -35.43 -4.14
CA ALA A 27 -12.60 -36.45 -4.90
C ALA A 27 -13.30 -36.93 -6.19
N GLU A 28 -14.64 -36.89 -6.23
CA GLU A 28 -15.44 -37.25 -7.42
C GLU A 28 -15.51 -36.14 -8.47
N SER A 29 -14.94 -34.96 -8.18
CA SER A 29 -14.97 -33.78 -9.05
C SER A 29 -13.59 -33.28 -9.46
N CYS A 30 -12.56 -34.12 -9.43
CA CYS A 30 -11.22 -33.82 -9.97
C CYS A 30 -10.84 -34.78 -11.10
N SER A 31 -11.73 -34.98 -12.08
CA SER A 31 -11.42 -35.82 -13.24
C SER A 31 -10.34 -35.16 -14.12
N ASP A 32 -9.63 -35.98 -14.88
CA ASP A 32 -8.62 -35.51 -15.84
C ASP A 32 -9.19 -34.46 -16.80
N GLU A 33 -10.44 -34.65 -17.26
CA GLU A 33 -11.14 -33.68 -18.10
C GLU A 33 -11.37 -32.35 -17.38
N MET A 34 -11.84 -32.36 -16.14
CA MET A 34 -12.12 -31.12 -15.40
C MET A 34 -10.83 -30.35 -15.09
N LEU A 35 -9.77 -31.07 -14.70
CA LEU A 35 -8.46 -30.47 -14.44
C LEU A 35 -7.90 -29.83 -15.72
N LEU A 36 -8.06 -30.51 -16.85
CA LEU A 36 -7.63 -29.99 -18.14
C LEU A 36 -8.48 -28.81 -18.60
N GLU A 37 -9.80 -28.86 -18.39
CA GLU A 37 -10.71 -27.76 -18.63
C GLU A 37 -10.29 -26.52 -17.81
N LEU A 38 -10.04 -26.71 -16.51
CA LEU A 38 -9.58 -25.66 -15.61
C LEU A 38 -8.26 -25.05 -16.07
N LEU A 39 -7.26 -25.87 -16.43
CA LEU A 39 -5.98 -25.40 -16.99
C LEU A 39 -6.20 -24.54 -18.25
N LEU A 40 -7.05 -25.00 -19.17
CA LEU A 40 -7.38 -24.26 -20.39
C LEU A 40 -8.09 -22.94 -20.10
N THR A 41 -8.84 -22.80 -19.00
CA THR A 41 -9.47 -21.52 -18.62
C THR A 41 -8.45 -20.41 -18.34
N PHE A 42 -7.21 -20.74 -17.96
CA PHE A 42 -6.16 -19.75 -17.69
C PHE A 42 -5.50 -19.21 -18.97
N THR A 43 -5.57 -19.96 -20.07
CA THR A 43 -4.89 -19.59 -21.33
C THR A 43 -5.87 -19.16 -22.41
N ILE A 44 -7.12 -19.64 -22.38
CA ILE A 44 -8.14 -19.33 -23.38
C ILE A 44 -9.26 -18.50 -22.73
N GLY A 45 -9.32 -17.21 -23.07
CA GLY A 45 -10.33 -16.28 -22.56
C GLY A 45 -11.66 -16.32 -23.33
N ARG A 46 -12.79 -16.23 -22.60
CA ARG A 46 -14.14 -15.97 -23.14
C ARG A 46 -14.67 -16.98 -24.18
N LYS A 47 -14.15 -18.22 -24.19
CA LYS A 47 -14.67 -19.36 -24.97
C LYS A 47 -15.00 -20.53 -24.05
N ASP A 48 -15.88 -21.40 -24.52
CA ASP A 48 -16.11 -22.71 -23.91
C ASP A 48 -14.92 -23.61 -24.23
N VAL A 49 -14.28 -24.14 -23.18
CA VAL A 49 -13.05 -24.94 -23.26
C VAL A 49 -13.30 -26.41 -22.93
N LEU A 50 -14.51 -26.77 -22.51
CA LEU A 50 -14.88 -28.16 -22.21
C LEU A 50 -14.73 -29.08 -23.43
N PRO A 51 -15.20 -28.71 -24.65
CA PRO A 51 -15.01 -29.57 -25.82
C PRO A 51 -13.53 -29.79 -26.17
N LEU A 52 -12.69 -28.78 -25.91
CA LEU A 52 -11.25 -28.87 -26.16
C LEU A 52 -10.56 -29.77 -25.13
N ALA A 53 -10.96 -29.72 -23.86
CA ALA A 53 -10.46 -30.63 -22.83
C ALA A 53 -10.82 -32.08 -23.17
N GLN A 54 -12.06 -32.34 -23.57
CA GLN A 54 -12.51 -33.68 -23.99
C GLN A 54 -11.72 -34.18 -25.22
N GLU A 55 -11.46 -33.31 -26.19
CA GLU A 55 -10.69 -33.66 -27.37
C GLU A 55 -9.25 -34.05 -27.03
N LEU A 56 -8.60 -33.30 -26.12
CA LEU A 56 -7.25 -33.63 -25.67
C LEU A 56 -7.20 -34.98 -24.95
N ILE A 57 -8.16 -35.26 -24.07
CA ILE A 57 -8.26 -36.58 -23.41
C ILE A 57 -8.52 -37.69 -24.43
N ARG A 58 -9.34 -37.43 -25.46
CA ARG A 58 -9.58 -38.40 -26.54
C ARG A 58 -8.32 -38.71 -27.35
N VAL A 59 -7.49 -37.69 -27.63
CA VAL A 59 -6.27 -37.83 -28.45
C VAL A 59 -5.12 -38.43 -27.66
N PHE A 60 -4.90 -37.98 -26.42
CA PHE A 60 -3.73 -38.34 -25.61
C PHE A 60 -4.01 -39.37 -24.52
N GLY A 61 -5.28 -39.66 -24.22
CA GLY A 61 -5.71 -40.70 -23.29
C GLY A 61 -5.94 -40.23 -21.85
N SER A 62 -5.02 -39.41 -21.32
CA SER A 62 -5.08 -38.93 -19.93
C SER A 62 -4.50 -37.52 -19.77
N LEU A 63 -4.74 -36.89 -18.62
CA LEU A 63 -4.12 -35.62 -18.26
C LEU A 63 -2.60 -35.74 -18.24
N SER A 64 -2.06 -36.81 -17.63
CA SER A 64 -0.62 -37.07 -17.57
C SER A 64 0.00 -37.15 -18.97
N GLN A 65 -0.61 -37.90 -19.88
CA GLN A 65 -0.13 -38.03 -21.26
C GLN A 65 -0.27 -36.72 -22.05
N THR A 66 -1.33 -35.94 -21.81
CA THR A 66 -1.51 -34.62 -22.42
C THR A 66 -0.41 -33.64 -21.99
N LEU A 67 -0.02 -33.64 -20.71
CA LEU A 67 1.03 -32.78 -20.18
C LEU A 67 2.42 -33.17 -20.75
N SER A 68 2.69 -34.47 -20.89
CA SER A 68 3.95 -34.98 -21.44
C SER A 68 4.05 -34.94 -22.96
N ALA A 69 2.94 -34.86 -23.70
CA ALA A 69 2.91 -34.81 -25.16
C ALA A 69 3.86 -33.76 -25.76
N SER A 70 4.51 -34.06 -26.87
CA SER A 70 5.47 -33.13 -27.49
C SER A 70 4.78 -31.84 -27.96
N HIS A 71 5.55 -30.75 -28.08
CA HIS A 71 5.04 -29.48 -28.58
C HIS A 71 4.36 -29.62 -29.95
N ASP A 72 4.93 -30.44 -30.85
CA ASP A 72 4.43 -30.61 -32.20
C ASP A 72 3.14 -31.44 -32.25
N GLU A 73 2.95 -32.39 -31.33
CA GLU A 73 1.71 -33.14 -31.19
C GLU A 73 0.57 -32.27 -30.62
N LEU A 74 0.87 -31.45 -29.60
CA LEU A 74 -0.12 -30.54 -29.02
C LEU A 74 -0.62 -29.51 -30.04
N ARG A 75 0.25 -29.05 -30.95
CA ARG A 75 -0.12 -28.13 -32.04
C ARG A 75 -1.06 -28.73 -33.08
N LYS A 76 -1.11 -30.06 -33.21
CA LYS A 76 -2.04 -30.72 -34.15
C LYS A 76 -3.50 -30.61 -33.68
N VAL A 77 -3.74 -30.36 -32.40
CA VAL A 77 -5.09 -30.21 -31.85
C VAL A 77 -5.59 -28.79 -32.06
N LYS A 78 -6.64 -28.65 -32.87
CA LYS A 78 -7.25 -27.35 -33.21
C LYS A 78 -7.79 -26.67 -31.95
N GLY A 79 -7.27 -25.47 -31.65
CA GLY A 79 -7.65 -24.69 -30.48
C GLY A 79 -6.56 -24.59 -29.41
N ILE A 80 -5.50 -25.37 -29.53
CA ILE A 80 -4.29 -25.24 -28.70
C ILE A 80 -3.35 -24.21 -29.31
N GLY A 81 -3.18 -23.11 -28.59
CA GLY A 81 -2.20 -22.07 -28.91
C GLY A 81 -0.93 -22.20 -28.08
N GLN A 82 0.07 -21.40 -28.41
CA GLN A 82 1.38 -21.38 -27.74
C GLN A 82 1.25 -21.22 -26.22
N SER A 83 0.33 -20.38 -25.74
CA SER A 83 0.11 -20.17 -24.29
C SER A 83 -0.37 -21.43 -23.56
N SER A 84 -1.27 -22.21 -24.17
CA SER A 84 -1.76 -23.47 -23.60
C SER A 84 -0.66 -24.53 -23.59
N THR A 85 0.15 -24.61 -24.66
CA THR A 85 1.31 -25.51 -24.74
C THR A 85 2.35 -25.20 -23.68
N VAL A 86 2.69 -23.92 -23.49
CA VAL A 86 3.64 -23.49 -22.44
C VAL A 86 3.11 -23.84 -21.05
N LEU A 87 1.83 -23.58 -20.77
CA LEU A 87 1.22 -23.95 -19.49
C LEU A 87 1.33 -25.45 -19.21
N PHE A 88 0.99 -26.30 -20.19
CA PHE A 88 1.11 -27.76 -20.03
C PHE A 88 2.54 -28.19 -19.77
N LYS A 89 3.52 -27.63 -20.48
CA LYS A 89 4.94 -27.95 -20.28
C LYS A 89 5.47 -27.49 -18.93
N VAL A 90 5.03 -26.34 -18.42
CA VAL A 90 5.37 -25.89 -17.07
C VAL A 90 4.81 -26.84 -16.01
N VAL A 91 3.55 -27.24 -16.14
CA VAL A 91 2.93 -28.18 -15.20
C VAL A 91 3.62 -29.55 -15.27
N ASP A 92 3.96 -30.04 -16.46
CA ASP A 92 4.71 -31.29 -16.64
C ASP A 92 6.10 -31.21 -16.03
N PHE A 93 6.80 -30.08 -16.23
CA PHE A 93 8.11 -29.83 -15.62
C PHE A 93 8.05 -29.87 -14.09
N ILE A 94 7.07 -29.17 -13.48
CA ILE A 94 6.85 -29.18 -12.04
C ILE A 94 6.55 -30.60 -11.54
N ARG A 95 5.68 -31.33 -12.24
CA ARG A 95 5.30 -32.71 -11.90
C ARG A 95 6.48 -33.68 -12.01
N SER A 96 7.33 -33.52 -13.01
CA SER A 96 8.47 -34.41 -13.30
C SER A 96 9.57 -34.35 -12.24
N GLY A 97 9.49 -33.42 -11.27
CA GLY A 97 10.48 -33.31 -10.19
C GLY A 97 11.86 -32.86 -10.65
N THR A 98 12.01 -32.38 -11.89
CA THR A 98 13.29 -31.91 -12.46
C THR A 98 13.68 -30.50 -11.96
N THR A 99 13.17 -30.10 -10.79
CA THR A 99 13.78 -29.02 -10.01
C THR A 99 15.15 -29.52 -9.60
N SER A 100 16.19 -29.05 -10.29
CA SER A 100 17.58 -29.20 -9.88
C SER A 100 17.65 -28.95 -8.38
N THR A 101 18.02 -29.98 -7.64
CA THR A 101 18.47 -29.85 -6.27
C THR A 101 19.66 -28.89 -6.30
N ILE A 102 19.39 -27.61 -6.05
CA ILE A 102 20.42 -26.72 -5.50
C ILE A 102 20.80 -27.40 -4.20
N THR A 103 21.89 -28.15 -4.26
CA THR A 103 22.52 -28.78 -3.12
C THR A 103 23.00 -27.62 -2.27
N ARG A 104 22.24 -27.27 -1.23
CA ARG A 104 22.78 -26.51 -0.11
C ARG A 104 24.04 -27.26 0.36
N PRO A 105 25.20 -26.61 0.51
CA PRO A 105 26.35 -27.27 1.11
C PRO A 105 25.94 -27.77 2.49
N SER A 106 26.01 -29.07 2.71
CA SER A 106 25.76 -29.69 4.00
C SER A 106 26.85 -29.28 4.98
N LEU A 107 26.46 -28.70 6.12
CA LEU A 107 27.32 -28.54 7.28
C LEU A 107 27.83 -29.93 7.73
N PRO A 108 29.13 -30.09 8.04
CA PRO A 108 29.66 -31.39 8.46
C PRO A 108 29.09 -31.79 9.82
N LYS A 109 28.41 -32.94 9.86
CA LYS A 109 28.03 -33.63 11.10
C LYS A 109 29.30 -34.10 11.82
N LYS A 110 29.61 -33.53 12.98
CA LYS A 110 30.41 -34.20 14.00
C LYS A 110 29.68 -34.13 15.34
N VAL A 111 29.21 -35.32 15.74
CA VAL A 111 28.97 -35.85 17.09
C VAL A 111 28.56 -34.83 18.17
N ALA A 112 27.28 -34.91 18.55
CA ALA A 112 26.73 -34.28 19.74
C ALA A 112 27.33 -34.88 21.02
N GLY A 113 27.53 -34.03 22.03
CA GLY A 113 27.68 -34.46 23.41
C GLY A 113 28.68 -33.61 24.19
N THR A 114 28.19 -32.98 25.25
CA THR A 114 28.94 -32.25 26.29
C THR A 114 29.34 -30.81 25.93
N THR A 115 28.57 -29.82 26.41
CA THR A 115 29.05 -28.55 27.04
C THR A 115 27.92 -27.53 27.30
N GLN A 116 26.70 -27.68 26.76
CA GLN A 116 25.59 -26.73 27.06
C GLN A 116 24.71 -27.08 28.27
N GLN A 117 25.00 -28.18 28.99
CA GLN A 117 24.34 -28.52 30.27
C GLN A 117 25.15 -28.05 31.50
N LYS A 118 25.70 -26.83 31.47
CA LYS A 118 26.38 -26.22 32.63
C LYS A 118 25.96 -24.78 32.94
N LEU A 119 24.81 -24.31 32.44
CA LEU A 119 24.36 -22.93 32.69
C LEU A 119 23.08 -22.80 33.54
N PHE A 120 22.48 -23.90 34.00
CA PHE A 120 21.28 -23.86 34.84
C PHE A 120 21.27 -24.89 36.00
N GLU A 121 22.43 -25.25 36.55
CA GLU A 121 22.49 -25.90 37.86
C GLU A 121 22.85 -24.83 38.90
N ASN A 122 21.84 -24.38 39.66
CA ASN A 122 21.91 -24.06 41.10
C ASN A 122 20.63 -23.33 41.54
N LEU A 123 19.66 -24.08 42.08
CA LEU A 123 18.79 -23.64 43.17
C LEU A 123 18.39 -24.91 43.96
N PRO A 124 18.48 -24.93 45.31
CA PRO A 124 18.26 -26.14 46.09
C PRO A 124 16.78 -26.43 46.34
N ASP A 125 16.43 -27.72 46.31
CA ASP A 125 15.16 -28.30 46.74
C ASP A 125 15.12 -28.47 48.27
N GLU A 126 13.95 -28.25 48.89
CA GLU A 126 13.62 -28.83 50.19
C GLU A 126 12.20 -29.43 50.20
N GLN A 127 12.17 -30.73 49.96
CA GLN A 127 11.48 -31.82 50.67
C GLN A 127 10.03 -31.64 51.19
N THR A 128 9.16 -32.50 50.67
CA THR A 128 7.96 -33.06 51.31
C THR A 128 8.32 -33.92 52.53
N PRO A 129 7.41 -34.13 53.50
CA PRO A 129 6.90 -35.51 53.66
C PRO A 129 5.41 -35.67 54.07
N ASP A 130 5.05 -36.95 54.06
CA ASP A 130 3.76 -37.66 54.02
C ASP A 130 2.78 -37.60 55.23
N GLN A 131 1.52 -37.89 54.87
CA GLN A 131 0.45 -38.71 55.51
C GLN A 131 -0.15 -38.43 56.92
N SER A 132 -1.49 -38.45 56.89
CA SER A 132 -2.44 -39.17 57.77
C SER A 132 -3.42 -38.35 58.65
N SER A 133 -4.57 -38.98 58.85
CA SER A 133 -5.90 -38.51 59.21
C SER A 133 -6.10 -38.13 60.69
N SER A 134 -7.04 -37.20 61.00
CA SER A 134 -8.09 -37.36 62.04
C SER A 134 -8.89 -36.07 62.34
N ASN A 135 -10.11 -36.28 62.82
CA ASN A 135 -11.20 -35.33 63.11
C ASN A 135 -10.87 -34.23 64.13
N THR A 136 -11.55 -33.07 64.05
CA THR A 136 -12.68 -32.63 64.92
C THR A 136 -12.77 -31.09 65.02
N MET A 137 -14.02 -30.60 65.00
CA MET A 137 -14.51 -29.20 65.14
C MET A 137 -13.83 -28.35 66.24
N ASN A 138 -13.69 -27.02 66.05
CA ASN A 138 -14.70 -26.01 66.41
C ASN A 138 -14.25 -24.52 66.28
N LYS A 139 -15.24 -23.68 65.91
CA LYS A 139 -15.50 -22.27 66.31
C LYS A 139 -14.69 -21.07 65.77
N LYS A 140 -15.44 -20.33 64.93
CA LYS A 140 -15.83 -18.89 64.99
C LYS A 140 -15.23 -17.93 63.93
N PRO A 141 -16.09 -17.17 63.21
CA PRO A 141 -15.67 -16.26 62.14
C PRO A 141 -15.80 -14.76 62.50
N VAL A 142 -14.97 -13.91 61.87
CA VAL A 142 -15.15 -12.45 61.82
C VAL A 142 -14.78 -12.00 60.40
N LYS A 143 -15.77 -11.82 59.50
CA LYS A 143 -16.44 -10.56 59.10
C LYS A 143 -15.53 -9.54 58.39
N SER A 144 -15.67 -9.49 57.06
CA SER A 144 -15.47 -8.30 56.23
C SER A 144 -16.81 -7.89 55.61
N LYS A 145 -17.33 -6.71 55.96
CA LYS A 145 -18.55 -6.12 55.38
C LYS A 145 -18.19 -4.84 54.63
N LYS A 146 -18.54 -4.77 53.34
CA LYS A 146 -19.00 -3.54 52.67
C LYS A 146 -20.29 -3.06 53.37
N PRO A 147 -20.70 -1.78 53.27
CA PRO A 147 -21.67 -1.41 52.23
C PRO A 147 -21.60 0.06 51.76
N SER A 148 -22.68 0.45 51.09
CA SER A 148 -22.92 1.45 50.05
C SER A 148 -24.08 2.41 50.42
N VAL A 149 -24.22 3.54 49.69
CA VAL A 149 -25.48 4.29 49.38
C VAL A 149 -26.03 5.15 50.57
N SER A 150 -26.62 6.37 50.50
CA SER A 150 -27.35 7.20 49.51
C SER A 150 -27.57 8.64 50.03
N ASP A 151 -27.81 9.57 49.09
CA ASP A 151 -28.61 10.83 49.08
C ASP A 151 -29.25 11.41 50.37
N LYS A 152 -29.13 12.75 50.53
CA LYS A 152 -30.21 13.75 50.30
C LYS A 152 -29.79 15.20 50.66
N GLN A 153 -30.27 16.12 49.82
CA GLN A 153 -30.26 17.60 49.88
C GLN A 153 -31.04 18.15 51.11
N PRO A 154 -30.89 19.44 51.53
CA PRO A 154 -31.57 20.55 50.82
C PRO A 154 -30.89 21.93 50.82
N VAL A 155 -31.54 22.83 50.08
CA VAL A 155 -31.27 24.21 49.65
C VAL A 155 -31.62 25.26 50.71
N THR A 156 -30.91 26.41 50.76
CA THR A 156 -31.49 27.78 50.91
C THR A 156 -30.53 28.89 50.43
N LYS A 157 -31.15 29.99 49.98
CA LYS A 157 -30.63 31.20 49.30
C LYS A 157 -30.10 32.24 50.30
N ASP A 158 -29.28 33.20 49.84
CA ASP A 158 -29.61 34.65 49.82
C ASP A 158 -28.47 35.58 49.35
N GLY A 159 -28.86 36.62 48.59
CA GLY A 159 -28.37 38.02 48.72
C GLY A 159 -27.03 38.46 48.09
N ALA A 160 -27.09 39.28 47.03
CA ALA A 160 -26.08 40.31 46.69
C ALA A 160 -26.46 41.66 47.38
N PRO A 161 -25.75 42.82 47.25
CA PRO A 161 -24.44 43.17 46.61
C PRO A 161 -23.52 44.08 47.50
N THR A 162 -22.28 44.44 47.08
CA THR A 162 -21.66 45.81 47.20
C THR A 162 -20.18 45.93 46.75
N ALA A 163 -19.92 46.94 45.91
CA ALA A 163 -18.80 47.90 45.79
C ALA A 163 -17.28 47.52 45.88
N SER A 164 -16.61 47.69 44.72
CA SER A 164 -15.33 48.40 44.40
C SER A 164 -14.18 48.54 45.43
N ILE A 165 -12.93 48.27 44.97
CA ILE A 165 -11.80 49.22 44.85
C ILE A 165 -10.63 48.57 44.08
N VAL A 166 -9.89 49.41 43.33
CA VAL A 166 -8.85 49.19 42.31
C VAL A 166 -7.43 49.14 42.91
N ALA A 167 -6.51 48.35 42.33
CA ALA A 167 -5.08 48.72 42.14
C ALA A 167 -4.27 47.70 41.27
N ASP A 168 -3.74 48.23 40.16
CA ASP A 168 -2.47 48.00 39.46
C ASP A 168 -2.02 46.64 38.86
N ILE A 169 -1.97 46.63 37.51
CA ILE A 169 -1.24 45.69 36.65
C ILE A 169 -0.20 46.49 35.84
N PRO A 170 1.09 46.06 35.73
CA PRO A 170 2.12 46.74 34.94
C PRO A 170 1.96 46.52 33.41
N PRO A 171 2.55 47.38 32.56
CA PRO A 171 2.15 47.52 31.16
C PRO A 171 2.75 46.46 30.22
N ALA A 172 1.98 46.15 29.16
CA ALA A 172 2.36 45.25 28.08
C ALA A 172 3.44 45.84 27.13
N PRO A 173 4.28 45.00 26.49
CA PRO A 173 5.28 45.46 25.53
C PRO A 173 4.66 45.85 24.18
N PRO A 174 5.36 46.67 23.36
CA PRO A 174 4.77 47.35 22.22
C PRO A 174 4.56 46.42 21.00
N ARG A 175 3.45 46.68 20.29
CA ARG A 175 3.02 45.98 19.06
C ARG A 175 4.03 46.17 17.91
N SER A 176 4.68 45.10 17.47
CA SER A 176 5.44 45.05 16.21
C SER A 176 4.49 44.81 15.02
N SER A 177 3.81 45.86 14.58
CA SER A 177 2.83 45.86 13.48
C SER A 177 3.44 45.82 12.07
N ARG A 178 4.52 45.05 11.85
CA ARG A 178 5.14 44.90 10.51
C ARG A 178 5.53 43.48 10.08
N SER A 179 5.39 42.45 10.92
CA SER A 179 5.67 41.05 10.53
C SER A 179 4.40 40.25 10.15
N SER A 180 3.22 40.63 10.64
CA SER A 180 1.98 39.87 10.44
C SER A 180 1.40 39.93 9.02
N LYS A 181 1.69 40.98 8.25
CA LYS A 181 1.24 41.09 6.85
C LYS A 181 2.10 40.28 5.85
N LYS A 182 3.36 39.98 6.19
CA LYS A 182 4.23 39.13 5.34
C LYS A 182 3.99 37.63 5.56
N GLN A 183 3.60 37.22 6.78
CA GLN A 183 3.20 35.82 7.06
C GLN A 183 1.81 35.46 6.52
N LEU A 184 0.86 36.41 6.47
CA LEU A 184 -0.44 36.17 5.81
C LEU A 184 -0.39 36.22 4.27
N ALA A 185 0.71 36.69 3.67
CA ALA A 185 0.86 36.81 2.22
C ALA A 185 1.52 35.59 1.54
N ALA A 186 2.05 34.63 2.30
CA ALA A 186 2.78 33.47 1.77
C ALA A 186 1.92 32.21 1.54
N GLN A 187 0.68 32.17 2.03
CA GLN A 187 -0.28 31.12 1.67
C GLN A 187 -1.06 31.51 0.41
N LYS A 188 -0.39 31.54 -0.75
CA LYS A 188 -1.12 31.24 -1.99
C LYS A 188 -1.66 29.83 -1.81
N ARG A 189 -2.93 29.67 -1.39
CA ARG A 189 -3.61 28.37 -1.29
C ARG A 189 -3.40 27.66 -2.61
N THR A 190 -2.46 26.73 -2.65
CA THR A 190 -2.25 25.85 -3.80
C THR A 190 -3.57 25.11 -4.00
N ARG A 191 -4.28 25.44 -5.07
CA ARG A 191 -5.63 24.96 -5.31
C ARG A 191 -5.61 23.43 -5.38
N ARG A 192 -6.18 22.78 -4.36
CA ARG A 192 -6.30 21.31 -4.32
C ARG A 192 -7.18 20.84 -5.48
N LYS A 193 -6.74 19.79 -6.17
CA LYS A 193 -7.44 19.19 -7.29
C LYS A 193 -8.48 18.21 -6.76
N PHE A 194 -9.74 18.60 -6.90
CA PHE A 194 -10.87 17.76 -6.48
C PHE A 194 -10.96 16.47 -7.30
N GLN A 195 -10.73 16.57 -8.61
CA GLN A 195 -10.88 15.48 -9.58
C GLN A 195 -9.53 15.10 -10.15
N VAL A 196 -8.88 14.08 -9.57
CA VAL A 196 -7.66 13.50 -10.13
C VAL A 196 -8.02 12.59 -11.31
N SER A 197 -9.05 11.77 -11.14
CA SER A 197 -9.42 10.74 -12.10
C SER A 197 -10.43 11.21 -13.15
N SER A 198 -11.26 12.21 -12.79
CA SER A 198 -12.43 12.61 -13.56
C SER A 198 -13.41 11.45 -13.87
N GLY A 199 -13.37 10.39 -13.06
CA GLY A 199 -14.19 9.19 -13.20
C GLY A 199 -13.60 8.06 -14.05
N TYR A 200 -12.36 8.18 -14.51
CA TYR A 200 -11.61 7.09 -15.13
C TYR A 200 -10.86 6.28 -14.07
N LEU A 201 -10.49 5.04 -14.38
CA LEU A 201 -9.68 4.18 -13.51
C LEU A 201 -8.21 4.27 -13.88
N LEU A 202 -7.31 3.94 -12.94
CA LEU A 202 -5.87 3.94 -13.16
C LEU A 202 -5.43 2.68 -13.91
N GLU A 203 -5.68 2.65 -15.22
CA GLU A 203 -5.19 1.60 -16.10
C GLU A 203 -3.74 1.89 -16.50
N PHE A 204 -2.78 1.19 -15.90
CA PHE A 204 -1.36 1.40 -16.20
C PHE A 204 -1.01 1.11 -17.65
N ASP A 205 -1.71 0.18 -18.32
CA ASP A 205 -1.54 -0.07 -19.76
C ASP A 205 -1.90 1.15 -20.61
N GLN A 206 -2.97 1.88 -20.24
CA GLN A 206 -3.38 3.08 -20.98
C GLN A 206 -2.49 4.27 -20.63
N LEU A 207 -2.06 4.36 -19.36
CA LEU A 207 -1.09 5.37 -18.94
C LEU A 207 0.25 5.17 -19.65
N ALA A 208 0.71 3.93 -19.82
CA ALA A 208 1.94 3.58 -20.53
C ALA A 208 1.96 4.12 -21.96
N ARG A 209 0.82 4.15 -22.66
CA ARG A 209 0.72 4.74 -24.02
C ARG A 209 1.02 6.23 -24.02
N ILE A 210 0.50 6.96 -23.02
CA ILE A 210 0.82 8.38 -22.82
C ILE A 210 2.30 8.52 -22.48
N LEU A 211 2.80 7.76 -21.52
CA LEU A 211 4.18 7.85 -21.05
C LEU A 211 5.21 7.52 -22.14
N HIS A 212 4.93 6.54 -22.99
CA HIS A 212 5.74 6.18 -24.15
C HIS A 212 5.92 7.37 -25.10
N PHE A 213 4.81 7.99 -25.52
CA PHE A 213 4.86 9.18 -26.37
C PHE A 213 5.66 10.31 -25.71
N LEU A 214 5.47 10.54 -24.40
CA LEU A 214 6.21 11.56 -23.67
C LEU A 214 7.72 11.25 -23.59
N LEU A 215 8.11 9.97 -23.52
CA LEU A 215 9.50 9.52 -23.50
C LEU A 215 10.18 9.72 -24.88
N GLU A 216 9.49 9.37 -25.97
CA GLU A 216 9.98 9.62 -27.33
C GLU A 216 10.21 11.10 -27.61
N HIS A 217 9.46 11.97 -26.92
CA HIS A 217 9.54 13.42 -27.04
C HIS A 217 10.16 14.08 -25.80
N ARG A 218 11.07 13.40 -25.10
CA ARG A 218 11.68 13.89 -23.83
C ARG A 218 12.38 15.24 -23.93
N ASP A 219 12.84 15.62 -25.12
CA ASP A 219 13.50 16.90 -25.39
C ASP A 219 12.51 18.05 -25.66
N ALA A 220 11.20 17.76 -25.79
CA ALA A 220 10.19 18.76 -26.02
C ALA A 220 9.99 19.64 -24.77
N LYS A 221 9.86 20.96 -24.98
CA LYS A 221 9.57 21.91 -23.89
C LYS A 221 8.10 21.86 -23.44
N LYS A 222 7.21 21.44 -24.33
CA LYS A 222 5.76 21.35 -24.10
C LYS A 222 5.13 20.42 -25.13
N ILE A 223 4.20 19.59 -24.68
CA ILE A 223 3.41 18.70 -25.53
C ILE A 223 1.94 19.14 -25.47
N SER A 224 1.32 19.24 -26.64
CA SER A 224 -0.10 19.57 -26.74
C SER A 224 -0.95 18.34 -26.45
N ARG A 225 -2.14 18.54 -25.87
CA ARG A 225 -3.07 17.42 -25.65
C ARG A 225 -3.57 16.80 -26.96
N LYS A 226 -3.65 17.61 -28.02
CA LYS A 226 -4.04 17.15 -29.35
C LYS A 226 -3.04 16.14 -29.91
N ALA A 227 -1.75 16.40 -29.75
CA ALA A 227 -0.71 15.46 -30.16
C ALA A 227 -0.84 14.11 -29.44
N LEU A 228 -1.11 14.13 -28.13
CA LEU A 228 -1.37 12.91 -27.35
C LEU A 228 -2.61 12.15 -27.85
N GLN A 229 -3.67 12.84 -28.27
CA GLN A 229 -4.86 12.19 -28.84
C GLN A 229 -4.57 11.57 -30.21
N GLU A 230 -3.87 12.29 -31.08
CA GLU A 230 -3.53 11.85 -32.43
C GLU A 230 -2.64 10.61 -32.39
N ASP A 231 -1.66 10.58 -31.48
CA ASP A 231 -0.76 9.43 -31.29
C ASP A 231 -1.46 8.23 -30.62
N THR A 232 -2.12 8.46 -29.48
CA THR A 232 -2.70 7.35 -28.71
C THR A 232 -4.07 6.88 -29.24
N GLY A 233 -4.71 7.63 -30.14
CA GLY A 233 -6.08 7.36 -30.59
C GLY A 233 -7.13 7.40 -29.46
N LEU A 234 -6.78 7.96 -28.29
CA LEU A 234 -7.68 8.06 -27.14
C LEU A 234 -8.53 9.33 -27.21
N ALA A 235 -9.76 9.24 -26.68
CA ALA A 235 -10.64 10.40 -26.57
C ALA A 235 -10.05 11.48 -25.66
N ASP A 236 -10.31 12.76 -25.95
CA ASP A 236 -9.78 13.92 -25.21
C ASP A 236 -9.91 13.80 -23.69
N ARG A 237 -11.09 13.41 -23.22
CA ARG A 237 -11.38 13.26 -21.79
C ARG A 237 -10.53 12.16 -21.14
N GLN A 238 -10.27 11.08 -21.86
CA GLN A 238 -9.44 9.99 -21.37
C GLN A 238 -7.96 10.41 -21.34
N VAL A 239 -7.46 11.08 -22.38
CA VAL A 239 -6.10 11.66 -22.37
C VAL A 239 -5.93 12.63 -21.20
N ALA A 240 -6.89 13.55 -21.01
CA ALA A 240 -6.86 14.50 -19.90
C ALA A 240 -6.86 13.80 -18.53
N ALA A 241 -7.63 12.72 -18.38
CA ALA A 241 -7.66 11.92 -17.16
C ALA A 241 -6.33 11.18 -16.91
N LEU A 242 -5.74 10.54 -17.92
CA LEU A 242 -4.46 9.85 -17.79
C LEU A 242 -3.31 10.81 -17.51
N VAL A 243 -3.24 11.95 -18.20
CA VAL A 243 -2.27 13.01 -17.90
C VAL A 243 -2.44 13.52 -16.47
N SER A 244 -3.70 13.70 -16.04
CA SER A 244 -4.02 14.09 -14.67
C SER A 244 -3.55 13.07 -13.63
N MET A 245 -3.78 11.78 -13.88
CA MET A 245 -3.31 10.70 -13.02
C MET A 245 -1.78 10.63 -13.00
N GLY A 246 -1.11 10.66 -14.16
CA GLY A 246 0.34 10.67 -14.25
C GLY A 246 0.98 11.90 -13.59
N THR A 247 0.29 13.04 -13.58
CA THR A 247 0.68 14.21 -12.78
C THR A 247 0.54 13.92 -11.29
N ALA A 248 -0.58 13.32 -10.87
CA ALA A 248 -0.87 13.02 -9.48
C ALA A 248 0.13 12.05 -8.85
N ILE A 249 0.64 11.07 -9.62
CA ILE A 249 1.69 10.14 -9.17
C ILE A 249 3.12 10.63 -9.49
N GLY A 250 3.28 11.91 -9.84
CA GLY A 250 4.60 12.57 -9.93
C GLY A 250 5.41 12.30 -11.19
N LEU A 251 4.82 11.69 -12.23
CA LEU A 251 5.52 11.35 -13.48
C LEU A 251 5.46 12.47 -14.53
N ILE A 252 4.39 13.25 -14.53
CA ILE A 252 4.13 14.27 -15.56
C ILE A 252 4.11 15.67 -14.93
N ARG A 253 4.79 16.63 -15.55
CA ARG A 253 4.68 18.05 -15.20
C ARG A 253 3.34 18.62 -15.66
N PRO A 254 2.56 19.26 -14.77
CA PRO A 254 1.29 19.87 -15.14
C PRO A 254 1.50 21.03 -16.13
N ALA A 255 0.46 21.33 -16.91
CA ALA A 255 0.39 22.39 -17.93
C ALA A 255 1.29 22.22 -19.17
N VAL A 256 2.52 21.74 -19.01
CA VAL A 256 3.46 21.49 -20.12
C VAL A 256 3.38 20.06 -20.67
N GLN A 257 2.87 19.11 -19.88
CA GLN A 257 2.69 17.70 -20.27
C GLN A 257 3.99 17.04 -20.74
N ILE A 258 5.06 17.21 -19.98
CA ILE A 258 6.36 16.54 -20.20
C ILE A 258 6.72 15.71 -18.97
N LEU A 259 7.64 14.76 -19.10
CA LEU A 259 8.08 13.97 -17.96
C LEU A 259 8.79 14.84 -16.90
N THR A 260 8.59 14.49 -15.63
CA THR A 260 9.46 14.94 -14.54
C THR A 260 10.79 14.17 -14.62
N PRO A 261 11.87 14.60 -13.95
CA PRO A 261 13.10 13.79 -13.88
C PRO A 261 12.85 12.38 -13.35
N VAL A 262 11.99 12.27 -12.33
CA VAL A 262 11.56 10.98 -11.79
C VAL A 262 10.70 10.20 -12.80
N GLY A 263 9.81 10.88 -13.51
CA GLY A 263 8.99 10.28 -14.57
C GLY A 263 9.82 9.73 -15.72
N LEU A 264 10.87 10.44 -16.12
CA LEU A 264 11.82 9.96 -17.15
C LEU A 264 12.47 8.66 -16.69
N LEU A 265 13.07 8.69 -15.51
CA LEU A 265 13.73 7.52 -14.91
C LEU A 265 12.78 6.32 -14.78
N LEU A 266 11.58 6.51 -14.23
CA LEU A 266 10.64 5.40 -14.05
C LEU A 266 10.17 4.82 -15.39
N VAL A 267 9.90 5.66 -16.39
CA VAL A 267 9.39 5.19 -17.69
C VAL A 267 10.48 4.45 -18.47
N GLU A 268 11.75 4.87 -18.36
CA GLU A 268 12.89 4.17 -18.96
C GLU A 268 13.08 2.75 -18.40
N HIS A 269 12.78 2.53 -17.11
CA HIS A 269 13.07 1.26 -16.44
C HIS A 269 11.83 0.41 -16.11
N ASP A 270 10.63 0.98 -16.08
CA ASP A 270 9.38 0.33 -15.64
C ASP A 270 8.12 1.08 -16.16
N MET A 271 7.98 1.18 -17.48
CA MET A 271 6.86 1.89 -18.15
C MET A 271 5.46 1.44 -17.71
N PHE A 272 5.28 0.16 -17.33
CA PHE A 272 4.00 -0.41 -16.89
C PHE A 272 3.80 -0.36 -15.37
N MET A 273 4.76 0.18 -14.61
CA MET A 273 4.70 0.31 -13.15
C MET A 273 4.40 -1.04 -12.49
N GLU A 274 5.27 -2.02 -12.74
CA GLU A 274 5.13 -3.37 -12.18
C GLU A 274 6.08 -3.67 -11.04
N LYS A 275 7.23 -2.96 -10.99
CA LYS A 275 8.23 -3.13 -9.95
C LYS A 275 7.72 -2.56 -8.64
N LYS A 276 8.07 -3.24 -7.55
CA LYS A 276 7.68 -2.85 -6.18
C LYS A 276 8.09 -1.41 -5.86
N GLY A 277 9.31 -1.00 -6.17
CA GLY A 277 9.80 0.34 -5.88
C GLY A 277 9.08 1.44 -6.67
N SER A 278 8.73 1.19 -7.93
CA SER A 278 7.92 2.11 -8.73
C SER A 278 6.54 2.32 -8.12
N LEU A 279 5.91 1.24 -7.63
CA LEU A 279 4.60 1.27 -7.00
C LEU A 279 4.65 1.98 -5.64
N GLU A 280 5.67 1.71 -4.83
CA GLU A 280 5.95 2.42 -3.59
C GLU A 280 6.05 3.93 -3.84
N TRP A 281 6.82 4.35 -4.85
CA TRP A 281 6.92 5.75 -5.24
C TRP A 281 5.60 6.34 -5.74
N CYS A 282 4.85 5.60 -6.57
CA CYS A 282 3.55 6.06 -7.08
C CYS A 282 2.53 6.25 -5.95
N HIS A 283 2.49 5.35 -4.97
CA HIS A 283 1.69 5.51 -3.76
C HIS A 283 2.12 6.77 -3.00
N TYR A 284 3.44 6.93 -2.79
CA TYR A 284 3.99 8.08 -2.08
C TYR A 284 3.61 9.42 -2.73
N ALA A 285 3.84 9.56 -4.04
CA ALA A 285 3.51 10.78 -4.78
C ALA A 285 1.98 11.01 -4.85
N GLY A 286 1.21 9.96 -5.11
CA GLY A 286 -0.24 10.04 -5.27
C GLY A 286 -0.98 10.37 -3.97
N ALA A 287 -0.75 9.58 -2.92
CA ALA A 287 -1.45 9.71 -1.64
C ALA A 287 -0.81 10.75 -0.71
N GLY A 288 0.47 11.06 -0.89
CA GLY A 288 1.20 12.01 -0.03
C GLY A 288 1.03 13.48 -0.43
N ASP A 289 0.61 13.76 -1.66
CA ASP A 289 0.45 15.14 -2.13
C ASP A 289 -0.94 15.71 -1.80
N SER A 290 -0.96 16.76 -0.97
CA SER A 290 -2.19 17.48 -0.59
C SER A 290 -2.99 18.02 -1.78
N ARG A 291 -2.36 18.21 -2.95
CA ARG A 291 -3.05 18.59 -4.19
C ARG A 291 -4.03 17.53 -4.66
N ASN A 292 -3.82 16.25 -4.36
CA ASN A 292 -4.70 15.15 -4.75
C ASN A 292 -5.81 14.97 -3.71
N LEU A 293 -6.76 15.92 -3.64
CA LEU A 293 -7.71 16.10 -2.52
C LEU A 293 -8.25 14.79 -1.93
N ILE A 294 -9.02 14.03 -2.71
CA ILE A 294 -9.71 12.82 -2.22
C ILE A 294 -8.73 11.71 -1.87
N TRP A 295 -7.69 11.52 -2.69
CA TRP A 295 -6.68 10.50 -2.46
C TRP A 295 -5.90 10.77 -1.17
N PHE A 296 -5.51 12.03 -0.98
CA PHE A 296 -4.84 12.51 0.24
C PHE A 296 -5.73 12.33 1.47
N GLU A 297 -7.00 12.78 1.43
CA GLU A 297 -7.89 12.62 2.58
C GLU A 297 -8.09 11.15 2.96
N ILE A 298 -8.13 10.23 1.99
CA ILE A 298 -8.32 8.80 2.28
C ILE A 298 -7.15 8.25 3.11
N PHE A 299 -5.91 8.47 2.68
CA PHE A 299 -4.74 7.85 3.34
C PHE A 299 -4.20 8.61 4.54
N ASN A 300 -4.43 9.91 4.62
CA ASN A 300 -3.88 10.75 5.69
C ASN A 300 -4.88 11.02 6.82
N HIS A 301 -6.19 10.88 6.56
CA HIS A 301 -7.24 11.21 7.53
C HIS A 301 -8.24 10.07 7.70
N LEU A 302 -8.97 9.69 6.65
CA LEU A 302 -10.06 8.70 6.75
C LEU A 302 -9.56 7.36 7.32
N LEU A 303 -8.55 6.76 6.69
CA LEU A 303 -8.00 5.46 7.12
C LEU A 303 -7.26 5.50 8.47
N VAL A 304 -7.04 6.70 9.03
CA VAL A 304 -6.32 6.91 10.30
C VAL A 304 -7.30 7.19 11.44
N GLU A 305 -8.29 8.03 11.18
CA GLU A 305 -9.19 8.61 12.18
C GLU A 305 -10.44 7.75 12.42
N THR A 306 -10.83 6.91 11.46
CA THR A 306 -12.09 6.16 11.52
C THR A 306 -11.88 4.65 11.64
N ALA A 307 -12.85 3.97 12.25
CA ALA A 307 -12.96 2.52 12.15
C ALA A 307 -13.07 2.07 10.68
N SER A 308 -12.82 0.78 10.41
CA SER A 308 -13.04 0.22 9.07
C SER A 308 -14.46 0.55 8.61
N MET A 309 -14.67 0.89 7.35
CA MET A 309 -15.95 1.35 6.80
C MET A 309 -16.09 0.82 5.37
N THR A 310 -17.31 0.58 4.92
CA THR A 310 -17.61 0.25 3.52
C THR A 310 -17.32 1.45 2.61
N GLN A 311 -17.16 1.18 1.30
CA GLN A 311 -16.97 2.24 0.31
C GLN A 311 -18.14 3.25 0.27
N ASN A 312 -19.37 2.81 0.54
CA ASN A 312 -20.53 3.70 0.59
C ASN A 312 -20.47 4.64 1.81
N GLU A 313 -20.04 4.12 2.95
CA GLU A 313 -19.83 4.93 4.14
C GLU A 313 -18.67 5.92 3.95
N TRP A 314 -17.59 5.56 3.22
CA TRP A 314 -16.52 6.52 2.83
C TRP A 314 -17.08 7.69 2.03
N ASN A 315 -18.00 7.42 1.10
CA ASN A 315 -18.68 8.47 0.34
C ASN A 315 -19.45 9.40 1.28
N GLY A 316 -20.21 8.86 2.23
CA GLY A 316 -20.93 9.65 3.23
C GLY A 316 -20.00 10.53 4.07
N TYR A 317 -18.93 9.93 4.60
CA TYR A 317 -17.91 10.63 5.39
C TYR A 317 -17.29 11.80 4.60
N LEU A 318 -16.80 11.55 3.38
CA LEU A 318 -16.14 12.58 2.57
C LEU A 318 -17.12 13.67 2.12
N ARG A 319 -18.37 13.33 1.80
CA ARG A 319 -19.40 14.33 1.48
C ARG A 319 -19.63 15.28 2.66
N ASN A 320 -19.73 14.75 3.87
CA ASN A 320 -19.89 15.55 5.08
C ASN A 320 -18.64 16.40 5.35
N ARG A 321 -17.44 15.81 5.23
CA ARG A 321 -16.16 16.50 5.42
C ARG A 321 -15.98 17.71 4.50
N PHE A 322 -16.47 17.62 3.26
CA PHE A 322 -16.37 18.71 2.28
C PHE A 322 -17.58 19.63 2.24
N SER A 323 -18.62 19.37 3.04
CA SER A 323 -19.78 20.25 3.15
C SER A 323 -19.35 21.65 3.57
N GLY A 324 -19.94 22.68 2.96
CA GLY A 324 -19.57 24.08 3.16
C GLY A 324 -18.26 24.51 2.50
N GLN A 325 -17.38 23.58 2.10
CA GLN A 325 -16.15 23.88 1.36
C GLN A 325 -16.34 23.84 -0.16
N TYR A 326 -17.28 23.02 -0.63
CA TYR A 326 -17.64 22.87 -2.04
C TYR A 326 -19.16 22.82 -2.19
N THR A 327 -19.67 23.13 -3.39
CA THR A 327 -21.10 23.02 -3.70
C THR A 327 -21.59 21.58 -3.58
N ASP A 328 -22.82 21.36 -3.10
CA ASP A 328 -23.41 20.02 -3.00
C ASP A 328 -23.41 19.27 -4.33
N GLY A 329 -23.71 19.95 -5.45
CA GLY A 329 -23.66 19.34 -6.78
C GLY A 329 -22.29 18.77 -7.15
N THR A 330 -21.20 19.50 -6.85
CA THR A 330 -19.82 19.02 -7.06
C THR A 330 -19.54 17.79 -6.19
N ILE A 331 -19.86 17.88 -4.90
CA ILE A 331 -19.63 16.82 -3.92
C ILE A 331 -20.37 15.53 -4.32
N ARG A 332 -21.68 15.62 -4.57
CA ARG A 332 -22.55 14.52 -4.96
C ARG A 332 -22.09 13.84 -6.25
N LYS A 333 -21.62 14.62 -7.22
CA LYS A 333 -21.20 14.14 -8.53
C LYS A 333 -19.81 13.52 -8.56
N HIS A 334 -18.86 14.05 -7.79
CA HIS A 334 -17.44 13.73 -7.97
C HIS A 334 -16.85 12.87 -6.86
N VAL A 335 -17.31 12.97 -5.61
CA VAL A 335 -16.78 12.13 -4.51
C VAL A 335 -16.87 10.64 -4.83
N PRO A 336 -18.02 10.07 -5.27
CA PRO A 336 -18.10 8.63 -5.56
C PRO A 336 -17.16 8.16 -6.67
N LYS A 337 -16.88 9.04 -7.63
CA LYS A 337 -15.98 8.73 -8.75
C LYS A 337 -14.54 8.65 -8.29
N GLU A 338 -14.10 9.61 -7.48
CA GLU A 338 -12.73 9.64 -6.97
C GLU A 338 -12.50 8.57 -5.89
N VAL A 339 -13.50 8.30 -5.05
CA VAL A 339 -13.44 7.15 -4.11
C VAL A 339 -13.34 5.85 -4.88
N ARG A 340 -14.13 5.64 -5.94
CA ARG A 340 -14.04 4.46 -6.79
C ARG A 340 -12.65 4.34 -7.45
N PHE A 341 -12.09 5.45 -7.93
CA PHE A 341 -10.75 5.48 -8.50
C PHE A 341 -9.70 5.01 -7.49
N VAL A 342 -9.72 5.53 -6.26
CA VAL A 342 -8.77 5.10 -5.22
C VAL A 342 -9.00 3.64 -4.85
N VAL A 343 -10.24 3.23 -4.55
CA VAL A 343 -10.51 1.84 -4.16
C VAL A 343 -10.10 0.85 -5.26
N ASP A 344 -10.40 1.14 -6.52
CA ASP A 344 -10.03 0.27 -7.65
C ASP A 344 -8.50 0.18 -7.81
N ALA A 345 -7.79 1.31 -7.69
CA ALA A 345 -6.35 1.35 -7.85
C ALA A 345 -5.63 0.40 -6.87
N TYR A 346 -6.10 0.33 -5.62
CA TYR A 346 -5.47 -0.47 -4.55
C TYR A 346 -6.05 -1.88 -4.39
N LEU A 347 -7.25 -2.18 -4.91
CA LEU A 347 -7.84 -3.51 -4.80
C LEU A 347 -7.76 -4.32 -6.10
N ASN A 348 -7.75 -3.67 -7.26
CA ASN A 348 -7.91 -4.34 -8.56
C ASN A 348 -6.80 -4.01 -9.58
N ARG A 349 -5.96 -3.01 -9.31
CA ARG A 349 -4.88 -2.56 -10.23
C ARG A 349 -3.50 -2.77 -9.60
N ASN A 350 -2.45 -2.24 -10.25
CA ASN A 350 -1.07 -2.54 -9.88
C ASN A 350 -0.73 -2.17 -8.42
N LEU A 351 -1.35 -1.12 -7.85
CA LEU A 351 -1.12 -0.74 -6.44
C LEU A 351 -1.63 -1.80 -5.44
N ARG A 352 -2.45 -2.77 -5.88
CA ARG A 352 -2.80 -3.97 -5.08
C ARG A 352 -1.56 -4.73 -4.63
N LYS A 353 -0.49 -4.75 -5.44
CA LYS A 353 0.77 -5.43 -5.10
C LYS A 353 1.42 -4.86 -3.82
N LEU A 354 1.05 -3.67 -3.38
CA LEU A 354 1.51 -3.09 -2.11
C LEU A 354 0.71 -3.57 -0.90
N GLU A 355 -0.47 -4.17 -1.12
CA GLU A 355 -1.35 -4.69 -0.05
C GLU A 355 -1.64 -3.66 1.06
N LEU A 356 -1.71 -2.38 0.70
CA LEU A 356 -1.96 -1.28 1.63
C LEU A 356 -3.43 -1.19 2.05
N LEU A 357 -4.34 -1.48 1.13
CA LEU A 357 -5.79 -1.44 1.35
C LEU A 357 -6.37 -2.84 1.19
N HIS A 358 -7.19 -3.25 2.16
CA HIS A 358 -7.84 -4.55 2.16
C HIS A 358 -9.34 -4.38 2.32
N ARG A 359 -10.06 -5.43 1.89
CA ARG A 359 -11.51 -5.55 2.06
C ARG A 359 -11.81 -6.79 2.88
N SER A 360 -12.54 -6.64 3.97
CA SER A 360 -13.04 -7.75 4.78
C SER A 360 -14.28 -8.40 4.14
N PRO A 361 -14.70 -9.60 4.61
CA PRO A 361 -15.88 -10.29 4.07
C PRO A 361 -17.19 -9.52 4.16
N ASP A 362 -17.31 -8.60 5.12
CA ASP A 362 -18.42 -7.66 5.30
C ASP A 362 -18.24 -6.35 4.49
N GLU A 363 -17.40 -6.37 3.46
CA GLU A 363 -17.13 -5.27 2.52
C GLU A 363 -16.50 -4.01 3.16
N ARG A 364 -16.00 -4.10 4.40
CA ARG A 364 -15.32 -2.97 5.07
C ARG A 364 -13.89 -2.84 4.58
N LEU A 365 -13.48 -1.60 4.35
CA LEU A 365 -12.15 -1.24 3.89
C LEU A 365 -11.29 -0.85 5.09
N TYR A 366 -10.07 -1.38 5.13
CA TYR A 366 -9.10 -1.06 6.17
C TYR A 366 -7.68 -1.06 5.63
N ARG A 367 -6.82 -0.25 6.26
CA ARG A 367 -5.41 -0.14 5.91
C ARG A 367 -4.58 -1.13 6.69
N ARG A 368 -3.54 -1.71 6.07
CA ARG A 368 -2.48 -2.45 6.76
C ARG A 368 -1.22 -1.61 6.84
N ARG A 369 -0.46 -1.82 7.92
CA ARG A 369 0.89 -1.26 8.08
C ARG A 369 1.81 -1.90 7.05
N TYR A 370 2.57 -1.07 6.33
CA TYR A 370 3.54 -1.52 5.34
C TYR A 370 4.96 -1.32 5.86
N THR A 371 5.71 -2.41 6.07
CA THR A 371 7.09 -2.36 6.61
C THR A 371 8.13 -2.96 5.67
N ASN A 372 7.71 -3.67 4.63
CA ASN A 372 8.61 -4.32 3.69
C ASN A 372 8.97 -3.32 2.57
N PHE A 373 9.73 -2.27 2.88
CA PHE A 373 10.13 -1.27 1.88
C PHE A 373 11.29 -1.74 1.01
N VAL A 374 11.39 -1.20 -0.20
CA VAL A 374 12.69 -1.08 -0.87
C VAL A 374 13.49 0.04 -0.20
N PRO A 375 14.64 -0.24 0.44
CA PRO A 375 15.37 0.77 1.25
C PRO A 375 15.77 2.03 0.47
N LEU A 376 16.21 1.87 -0.78
CA LEU A 376 16.56 2.99 -1.66
C LEU A 376 15.35 3.88 -1.94
N VAL A 377 14.19 3.29 -2.21
CA VAL A 377 12.96 4.06 -2.52
C VAL A 377 12.45 4.75 -1.27
N LEU A 378 12.46 4.11 -0.10
CA LEU A 378 12.12 4.77 1.16
C LEU A 378 13.05 5.97 1.44
N SER A 379 14.36 5.81 1.19
CA SER A 379 15.31 6.92 1.28
C SER A 379 14.92 8.06 0.34
N ALA A 380 14.59 7.75 -0.92
CA ALA A 380 14.12 8.74 -1.87
C ALA A 380 12.88 9.50 -1.37
N MET A 381 11.91 8.81 -0.78
CA MET A 381 10.70 9.42 -0.24
C MET A 381 10.98 10.36 0.93
N ILE A 382 11.87 9.97 1.84
CA ILE A 382 12.27 10.79 2.99
C ILE A 382 12.98 12.07 2.51
N TYR A 383 13.96 11.93 1.61
CA TYR A 383 14.68 13.06 1.04
C TYR A 383 13.73 14.00 0.27
N ASN A 384 12.81 13.45 -0.52
CA ASN A 384 11.80 14.25 -1.22
C ASN A 384 10.90 15.00 -0.24
N PHE A 385 10.41 14.33 0.81
CA PHE A 385 9.54 14.94 1.80
C PHE A 385 10.22 16.10 2.53
N CYS A 386 11.43 15.90 3.02
CA CYS A 386 12.19 16.94 3.71
C CYS A 386 12.54 18.11 2.78
N ALA A 387 12.91 17.84 1.52
CA ALA A 387 13.15 18.88 0.52
C ALA A 387 11.91 19.75 0.27
N THR A 388 10.71 19.17 0.22
CA THR A 388 9.46 19.97 0.07
C THR A 388 9.16 20.89 1.25
N LYS A 389 9.81 20.66 2.40
CA LYS A 389 9.68 21.44 3.62
C LYS A 389 10.89 22.33 3.91
N ASP A 390 11.85 22.37 3.01
CA ASP A 390 13.10 23.12 3.17
C ASP A 390 13.82 22.76 4.48
N THR A 391 13.88 21.47 4.79
CA THR A 391 14.55 20.96 6.00
C THR A 391 15.49 19.81 5.69
N HIS A 392 16.56 19.71 6.49
CA HIS A 392 17.49 18.57 6.50
C HIS A 392 17.46 17.79 7.83
N LEU A 393 16.64 18.25 8.78
CA LEU A 393 16.45 17.67 10.10
C LEU A 393 14.96 17.40 10.31
N SER A 394 14.61 16.21 10.77
CA SER A 394 13.22 15.85 11.08
C SER A 394 13.17 14.88 12.24
N GLN A 395 12.10 14.92 13.04
CA GLN A 395 11.91 13.95 14.11
C GLN A 395 11.11 12.74 13.62
N VAL A 396 11.47 11.54 14.07
CA VAL A 396 10.76 10.30 13.74
C VAL A 396 9.29 10.40 14.18
N GLY A 397 9.05 10.85 15.41
CA GLY A 397 7.70 10.98 15.97
C GLY A 397 6.84 11.99 15.22
N GLU A 398 7.38 13.16 14.87
CA GLU A 398 6.68 14.16 14.06
C GLU A 398 6.35 13.59 12.68
N MET A 399 7.33 12.99 12.00
CA MET A 399 7.10 12.47 10.67
C MET A 399 6.10 11.30 10.68
N ALA A 400 6.05 10.50 11.74
CA ALA A 400 5.09 9.41 11.90
C ALA A 400 3.62 9.85 11.99
N VAL A 401 3.34 11.13 12.30
CA VAL A 401 1.96 11.67 12.38
C VAL A 401 1.66 12.75 11.35
N MET A 402 2.67 13.16 10.57
CA MET A 402 2.57 14.30 9.67
C MET A 402 1.96 13.94 8.31
N PRO A 403 0.81 14.52 7.93
CA PRO A 403 0.20 14.24 6.63
C PRO A 403 1.16 14.46 5.46
N GLY A 404 1.14 13.53 4.51
CA GLY A 404 2.02 13.49 3.35
C GLY A 404 3.39 12.86 3.61
N SER A 405 3.72 12.51 4.85
CA SER A 405 4.98 11.84 5.15
C SER A 405 4.96 10.37 4.68
N PRO A 406 6.14 9.78 4.39
CA PRO A 406 6.23 8.36 4.08
C PRO A 406 5.68 7.49 5.22
N ALA A 407 5.94 7.85 6.47
CA ALA A 407 5.46 7.08 7.60
C ALA A 407 3.92 7.07 7.69
N MET A 408 3.28 8.24 7.51
CA MET A 408 1.84 8.36 7.63
C MET A 408 1.09 7.62 6.54
N ILE A 409 1.48 7.79 5.28
CA ILE A 409 0.73 7.24 4.15
C ILE A 409 0.84 5.71 4.08
N PHE A 410 1.99 5.15 4.48
CA PHE A 410 2.21 3.71 4.57
C PHE A 410 1.74 3.09 5.90
N GLY A 411 1.18 3.90 6.80
CA GLY A 411 0.57 3.45 8.06
C GLY A 411 1.56 2.95 9.11
N LEU A 412 2.77 3.48 9.12
CA LEU A 412 3.78 3.21 10.15
C LEU A 412 3.50 4.04 11.40
N ASP A 413 3.61 3.40 12.56
CA ASP A 413 3.74 4.13 13.83
C ASP A 413 5.21 4.55 14.05
N ALA A 414 5.45 5.40 15.04
CA ALA A 414 6.79 5.90 15.33
C ALA A 414 7.80 4.79 15.60
N ALA A 415 7.39 3.68 16.24
CA ALA A 415 8.28 2.56 16.54
C ALA A 415 8.69 1.79 15.28
N SER A 416 7.71 1.42 14.45
CA SER A 416 7.97 0.72 13.19
C SER A 416 8.73 1.60 12.21
N PHE A 417 8.45 2.91 12.22
CA PHE A 417 9.17 3.85 11.38
C PHE A 417 10.62 4.06 11.83
N ARG A 418 10.87 4.14 13.14
CA ARG A 418 12.23 4.17 13.71
C ARG A 418 13.07 3.00 13.23
N GLN A 419 12.52 1.78 13.27
CA GLN A 419 13.22 0.58 12.78
C GLN A 419 13.65 0.71 11.31
N GLN A 420 12.81 1.31 10.46
CA GLN A 420 13.17 1.58 9.07
C GLN A 420 14.30 2.60 8.98
N ILE A 421 14.24 3.67 9.78
CA ILE A 421 15.27 4.72 9.82
C ILE A 421 16.62 4.18 10.30
N GLU A 422 16.64 3.34 11.33
CA GLU A 422 17.84 2.67 11.81
C GLU A 422 18.49 1.83 10.70
N ALA A 423 17.70 1.07 9.93
CA ALA A 423 18.21 0.30 8.80
C ALA A 423 18.81 1.19 7.67
N LEU A 424 18.31 2.41 7.48
CA LEU A 424 18.89 3.38 6.53
C LEU A 424 20.14 4.07 7.11
N HIS A 425 20.20 4.23 8.43
CA HIS A 425 21.36 4.74 9.14
C HIS A 425 22.54 3.79 9.05
N ASP A 426 22.32 2.49 9.26
CA ASP A 426 23.35 1.45 9.18
C ASP A 426 24.00 1.36 7.79
N ARG A 427 23.26 1.75 6.75
CA ARG A 427 23.76 1.85 5.36
C ARG A 427 24.52 3.14 5.09
N GLY A 428 24.54 4.07 6.03
CA GLY A 428 25.18 5.38 5.88
C GLY A 428 24.45 6.34 4.93
N TRP A 429 23.19 6.08 4.61
CA TRP A 429 22.40 6.90 3.68
C TRP A 429 21.70 8.09 4.36
N LEU A 430 21.56 8.03 5.68
CA LEU A 430 21.17 9.13 6.57
C LEU A 430 21.81 8.96 7.94
N ARG A 431 21.71 9.98 8.81
CA ARG A 431 22.11 9.86 10.22
C ARG A 431 20.89 9.81 11.12
N TYR A 432 20.91 8.87 12.06
CA TYR A 432 19.92 8.72 13.10
C TYR A 432 20.59 8.94 14.46
N GLU A 433 20.03 9.84 15.27
CA GLU A 433 20.57 10.21 16.58
C GLU A 433 19.42 10.32 17.59
N THR A 434 19.60 9.76 18.78
CA THR A 434 18.68 9.98 19.90
C THR A 434 19.32 10.97 20.87
N THR A 435 18.87 12.23 20.83
CA THR A 435 19.36 13.30 21.74
C THR A 435 18.22 13.79 22.62
N HIS A 436 18.41 13.84 23.94
CA HIS A 436 17.39 14.30 24.89
C HIS A 436 16.01 13.62 24.71
N ASN A 437 16.00 12.31 24.45
CA ASN A 437 14.79 11.52 24.15
C ASN A 437 14.06 11.93 22.85
N LEU A 438 14.72 12.66 21.96
CA LEU A 438 14.22 12.98 20.62
C LEU A 438 14.97 12.16 19.58
N ASP A 439 14.21 11.43 18.77
CA ASP A 439 14.69 10.60 17.68
C ASP A 439 14.80 11.45 16.40
N GLN A 440 16.03 11.84 16.07
CA GLN A 440 16.34 12.78 15.00
C GLN A 440 16.86 12.08 13.75
N ILE A 441 16.30 12.44 12.61
CA ILE A 441 16.72 12.05 11.27
C ILE A 441 17.46 13.25 10.66
N ARG A 442 18.73 13.05 10.31
CA ARG A 442 19.56 14.04 9.62
C ARG A 442 19.92 13.54 8.22
N LEU A 443 19.54 14.33 7.21
CA LEU A 443 19.87 14.04 5.82
C LEU A 443 21.30 14.45 5.49
N LYS A 444 21.95 13.68 4.63
CA LYS A 444 23.26 14.05 4.08
C LYS A 444 23.06 14.99 2.88
N PRO A 445 23.82 16.10 2.78
CA PRO A 445 23.62 17.07 1.71
C PRO A 445 23.96 16.53 0.31
N ASP A 446 24.82 15.52 0.23
CA ASP A 446 25.31 14.99 -1.04
C ASP A 446 24.37 13.97 -1.71
N PHE A 447 23.27 13.60 -1.05
CA PHE A 447 22.25 12.71 -1.61
C PHE A 447 20.99 13.46 -2.02
N SER A 448 20.27 12.90 -2.99
CA SER A 448 18.98 13.42 -3.44
C SER A 448 17.98 12.29 -3.67
N ALA A 449 16.69 12.63 -3.67
CA ALA A 449 15.64 11.66 -3.96
C ALA A 449 15.82 11.00 -5.34
N LEU A 450 16.23 11.78 -6.34
CA LEU A 450 16.45 11.28 -7.70
C LEU A 450 17.63 10.29 -7.73
N GLU A 451 18.70 10.54 -6.99
CA GLU A 451 19.86 9.65 -6.95
C GLU A 451 19.52 8.30 -6.31
N PHE A 452 18.75 8.28 -5.21
CA PHE A 452 18.30 7.03 -4.60
C PHE A 452 17.40 6.21 -5.54
N LEU A 453 16.49 6.86 -6.29
CA LEU A 453 15.70 6.17 -7.30
C LEU A 453 16.57 5.64 -8.44
N THR A 454 17.57 6.42 -8.86
CA THR A 454 18.50 6.01 -9.94
C THR A 454 19.28 4.77 -9.51
N ALA A 455 19.83 4.80 -8.30
CA ALA A 455 20.51 3.66 -7.69
C ALA A 455 19.62 2.41 -7.61
N TYR A 456 18.32 2.57 -7.32
CA TYR A 456 17.37 1.47 -7.31
C TYR A 456 17.18 0.82 -8.69
N PHE A 457 17.04 1.63 -9.75
CA PHE A 457 16.84 1.10 -11.09
C PHE A 457 18.10 0.55 -11.74
N GLU A 458 19.26 1.07 -11.36
CA GLU A 458 20.58 0.62 -11.82
C GLU A 458 21.18 -0.51 -10.96
N ASP A 459 20.46 -0.97 -9.93
CA ASP A 459 20.89 -2.03 -8.99
C ASP A 459 22.29 -1.77 -8.41
N ARG A 460 22.50 -0.56 -7.88
CA ARG A 460 23.78 -0.11 -7.30
C ARG A 460 23.59 0.67 -6.01
N GLU A 461 24.69 0.94 -5.31
CA GLU A 461 24.73 1.89 -4.20
C GLU A 461 24.53 3.34 -4.70
N PRO A 462 23.89 4.22 -3.90
CA PRO A 462 23.73 5.62 -4.22
C PRO A 462 25.08 6.33 -4.15
N ARG A 463 25.34 7.22 -5.10
CA ARG A 463 26.58 7.98 -5.19
C ARG A 463 26.38 9.33 -4.50
N GLU A 464 27.34 9.71 -3.67
CA GLU A 464 27.40 11.08 -3.15
C GLU A 464 27.70 12.02 -4.33
N ASN A 465 26.92 13.09 -4.46
CA ASN A 465 27.15 14.11 -5.48
C ASN A 465 28.55 14.70 -5.26
N SER A 466 29.50 14.33 -6.11
CA SER A 466 30.84 14.91 -6.14
C SER A 466 30.81 16.29 -6.82
N LYS A 467 30.03 17.22 -6.26
CA LYS A 467 30.08 18.70 -6.35
C LYS A 467 28.69 19.31 -6.07
N PRO A 468 28.59 20.38 -5.26
CA PRO A 468 27.44 21.27 -5.32
C PRO A 468 27.49 22.03 -6.65
N SER A 469 26.51 21.81 -7.54
CA SER A 469 26.33 22.72 -8.68
C SER A 469 25.99 24.12 -8.16
N PRO A 470 26.77 25.16 -8.50
CA PRO A 470 26.48 26.51 -8.08
C PRO A 470 25.32 27.06 -8.93
N GLY A 471 24.26 27.52 -8.28
CA GLY A 471 23.26 28.40 -8.88
C GLY A 471 22.16 27.70 -9.67
N GLY A 472 21.07 27.40 -8.98
CA GLY A 472 19.78 27.04 -9.59
C GLY A 472 18.65 27.61 -8.76
N THR A 473 18.46 28.93 -8.81
CA THR A 473 17.24 29.60 -8.32
C THR A 473 16.00 28.97 -8.96
N PHE A 474 15.17 28.33 -8.15
CA PHE A 474 13.83 27.92 -8.55
C PHE A 474 12.90 29.14 -8.49
N VAL A 475 12.34 29.53 -9.65
CA VAL A 475 11.19 30.44 -9.79
C VAL A 475 10.03 29.65 -10.37
#